data_AF-A0A9E1FEU5-F1
#
_entry.id   AF-A0A9E1FEU5-F1
#
_cell.length_a   1.000
_cell.length_b   1.000
_cell.length_c   1.000
_cell.angle_alpha   90.00
_cell.angle_beta   90.00
_cell.angle_gamma   90.00
#
_symmetry.space_group_name_H-M   'P 1'
#
loop_
_entity.id
_entity.type
_entity.pdbx_description
1 polymer ?
#
loop_
_entity_poly.entity_id
_entity_poly.type
_entity_poly.pdbx_seq_one_letter_code
_entity_poly.pdbx_strand_id
1 'polypeptide(L)'
;MNHVKTNSQKTRERVLLAILIAITIVIAVVQQFFPRIGLSITLLPIPMGIAAVMLGPLAGAVIGFIFGLTALCQCIPVIPFFGIDLVGVELFQLNWFYTIIICIIARIAAGWLTGVIANGMKRHAPTGRKLKIREIVGMICAPLLNTVLFLSLLALLFSGVTLTIGGSSYDIIRNIVLPAISINFVIEIITCSVVGIAICAALKQYTASAKRSV
;
A
#
# COMPACT_ATOMS: atom_id res chain seq x y z
N MET A 1 12.90 29.31 -6.93
CA MET A 1 14.10 29.15 -6.07
C MET A 1 14.14 27.70 -5.56
N ASN A 2 14.97 26.85 -6.17
CA ASN A 2 15.13 25.46 -5.74
C ASN A 2 15.97 25.45 -4.46
N HIS A 3 15.34 25.25 -3.30
CA HIS A 3 16.07 25.02 -2.06
C HIS A 3 16.87 23.72 -2.20
N VAL A 4 18.19 23.83 -2.39
CA VAL A 4 19.10 22.69 -2.36
C VAL A 4 19.04 22.07 -0.96
N LYS A 5 18.57 20.81 -0.87
CA LYS A 5 18.51 20.08 0.41
C LYS A 5 19.92 19.84 0.94
N THR A 6 20.12 20.04 2.24
CA THR A 6 21.41 19.75 2.90
C THR A 6 21.67 18.23 2.94
N ASN A 7 22.93 17.83 3.06
CA ASN A 7 23.29 16.41 3.14
C ASN A 7 22.63 15.71 4.33
N SER A 8 22.52 16.38 5.48
CA SER A 8 21.82 15.88 6.67
C SER A 8 20.32 15.59 6.39
N GLN A 9 19.64 16.47 5.65
CA GLN A 9 18.23 16.25 5.26
C GLN A 9 18.08 15.05 4.33
N LYS A 10 18.96 14.89 3.34
CA LYS A 10 18.95 13.74 2.42
C LYS A 10 19.20 12.43 3.17
N THR A 11 20.15 12.41 4.10
CA THR A 11 20.42 11.25 4.94
C THR A 11 19.19 10.89 5.77
N ARG A 12 18.53 11.86 6.41
CA ARG A 12 17.31 11.63 7.18
C ARG A 12 16.17 11.04 6.34
N GLU A 13 15.96 11.54 5.13
CA GLU A 13 14.94 11.02 4.21
C GLU A 13 15.20 9.56 3.81
N ARG A 14 16.47 9.22 3.55
CA ARG A 14 16.88 7.83 3.26
C ARG A 14 16.69 6.91 4.46
N VAL A 15 17.04 7.37 5.65
CA VAL A 15 16.84 6.61 6.90
C VAL A 15 15.35 6.40 7.17
N LEU A 16 14.52 7.43 7.00
CA LEU A 16 13.06 7.28 7.16
C LEU A 16 12.49 6.28 6.15
N LEU A 17 12.95 6.32 4.89
CA LEU A 17 12.55 5.35 3.88
C LEU A 17 12.97 3.92 4.29
N ALA A 18 14.20 3.73 4.74
CA ALA A 18 14.70 2.43 5.19
C ALA A 18 13.90 1.87 6.37
N ILE A 19 13.55 2.73 7.34
CA ILE A 19 12.69 2.36 8.47
C ILE A 19 11.29 1.96 7.98
N LEU A 20 10.70 2.72 7.05
CA LEU A 20 9.38 2.38 6.48
C LEU A 20 9.41 1.07 5.69
N ILE A 21 10.50 0.78 4.97
CA ILE A 21 10.71 -0.52 4.30
C ILE A 21 10.72 -1.65 5.34
N ALA A 22 11.54 -1.50 6.39
CA ALA A 22 11.64 -2.50 7.46
C ALA A 22 10.28 -2.74 8.13
N ILE A 23 9.56 -1.68 8.48
CA ILE A 23 8.21 -1.77 9.07
C ILE A 23 7.23 -2.43 8.10
N THR A 24 7.29 -2.14 6.80
CA THR A 24 6.42 -2.78 5.79
C THR A 24 6.61 -4.29 5.78
N ILE A 25 7.86 -4.76 5.83
CA ILE A 25 8.17 -6.19 5.89
C ILE A 25 7.67 -6.80 7.20
N VAL A 26 7.91 -6.14 8.34
CA VAL A 26 7.43 -6.61 9.64
C VAL A 26 5.91 -6.72 9.67
N ILE A 27 5.18 -5.71 9.21
CA ILE A 27 3.72 -5.76 9.12
C ILE A 27 3.29 -6.91 8.22
N ALA A 28 3.91 -7.09 7.04
CA ALA A 28 3.55 -8.15 6.10
C ALA A 28 3.65 -9.55 6.72
N VAL A 29 4.69 -9.78 7.54
CA VAL A 29 4.91 -11.04 8.27
C VAL A 29 3.94 -11.16 9.44
N VAL A 30 3.80 -10.12 10.26
CA VAL A 30 2.94 -10.12 11.46
C VAL A 30 1.46 -10.38 11.11
N GLN A 31 0.97 -9.81 10.00
CA GLN A 31 -0.41 -9.99 9.56
C GLN A 31 -0.76 -11.45 9.21
N GLN A 32 0.22 -12.34 9.00
CA GLN A 32 -0.04 -13.76 8.74
C GLN A 32 -0.37 -14.56 10.00
N PHE A 33 0.10 -14.10 11.17
CA PHE A 33 -0.10 -14.79 12.44
C PHE A 33 -1.44 -14.48 13.09
N PHE A 34 -2.14 -13.44 12.63
CA PHE A 34 -3.50 -13.16 13.06
C PHE A 34 -4.48 -13.98 12.24
N PRO A 35 -5.33 -14.81 12.88
CA PRO A 35 -6.29 -15.62 12.15
C PRO A 35 -7.23 -14.72 11.35
N ARG A 36 -7.40 -15.04 10.07
CA ARG A 36 -8.32 -14.36 9.13
C ARG A 36 -9.76 -14.76 9.46
N ILE A 37 -10.25 -14.37 10.64
CA ILE A 37 -11.61 -14.69 11.11
C ILE A 37 -12.60 -13.81 10.34
N GLY A 38 -13.02 -14.29 9.17
CA GLY A 38 -14.10 -13.73 8.35
C GLY A 38 -13.74 -12.54 7.45
N LEU A 39 -12.75 -11.72 7.82
CA LEU A 39 -12.46 -10.44 7.14
C LEU A 39 -10.94 -10.12 7.22
N SER A 40 -10.23 -10.10 6.08
CA SER A 40 -8.78 -9.83 6.03
C SER A 40 -8.53 -8.36 5.72
N ILE A 41 -8.11 -7.58 6.72
CA ILE A 41 -7.78 -6.15 6.57
C ILE A 41 -6.27 -6.02 6.35
N THR A 42 -5.83 -5.37 5.26
CA THR A 42 -4.39 -5.07 5.07
C THR A 42 -3.98 -3.76 5.74
N LEU A 43 -2.87 -3.78 6.48
CA LEU A 43 -2.30 -2.59 7.12
C LEU A 43 -1.08 -2.04 6.35
N LEU A 44 -0.68 -2.73 5.29
CA LEU A 44 0.44 -2.35 4.41
C LEU A 44 0.23 -1.03 3.64
N PRO A 45 -1.00 -0.56 3.35
CA PRO A 45 -1.20 0.77 2.81
C PRO A 45 -0.75 1.91 3.73
N ILE A 46 -0.62 1.68 5.05
CA ILE A 46 -0.21 2.69 6.03
C ILE A 46 1.23 3.17 5.78
N PRO A 47 2.28 2.33 5.86
CA PRO A 47 3.66 2.77 5.60
C PRO A 47 3.85 3.29 4.18
N MET A 48 3.13 2.73 3.20
CA MET A 48 3.14 3.21 1.81
C MET A 48 2.61 4.65 1.72
N GLY A 49 1.46 4.93 2.32
CA GLY A 49 0.88 6.26 2.36
C GLY A 49 1.77 7.26 3.10
N ILE A 50 2.37 6.86 4.23
CA ILE A 50 3.31 7.69 4.98
C ILE A 50 4.52 8.04 4.11
N ALA A 51 5.11 7.07 3.41
CA ALA A 51 6.24 7.32 2.50
C ALA A 51 5.84 8.26 1.35
N ALA A 52 4.70 8.02 0.71
CA ALA A 52 4.18 8.82 -0.38
C ALA A 52 3.93 10.29 0.04
N VAL A 53 3.35 10.48 1.23
CA VAL A 53 3.04 11.79 1.80
C VAL A 53 4.31 12.49 2.28
N MET A 54 5.13 11.84 3.11
CA MET A 54 6.26 12.49 3.78
C MET A 54 7.46 12.70 2.87
N LEU A 55 7.81 11.68 2.08
CA LEU A 55 9.03 11.61 1.29
C LEU A 55 8.78 11.86 -0.21
N GLY A 56 7.55 11.59 -0.68
CA GLY A 56 7.09 11.92 -2.03
C GLY A 56 6.73 10.68 -2.88
N PRO A 57 6.35 10.88 -4.15
CA PRO A 57 5.80 9.81 -5.00
C PRO A 57 6.77 8.65 -5.23
N LEU A 58 8.06 8.95 -5.38
CA LEU A 58 9.08 7.91 -5.58
C LEU A 58 9.24 7.02 -4.34
N ALA A 59 9.18 7.60 -3.14
CA ALA A 59 9.22 6.83 -1.90
C ALA A 59 7.96 5.95 -1.75
N GLY A 60 6.79 6.49 -2.11
CA GLY A 60 5.55 5.71 -2.19
C GLY A 60 5.68 4.52 -3.15
N ALA A 61 6.27 4.74 -4.33
CA ALA A 61 6.52 3.69 -5.32
C ALA A 61 7.47 2.59 -4.79
N VAL A 62 8.55 2.97 -4.08
CA VAL A 62 9.50 2.02 -3.47
C VAL A 62 8.81 1.18 -2.40
N ILE A 63 8.03 1.78 -1.50
CA ILE A 63 7.27 0.98 -0.50
C ILE A 63 6.21 0.11 -1.18
N GLY A 64 5.54 0.63 -2.22
CA GLY A 64 4.61 -0.13 -3.05
C GLY A 64 5.29 -1.35 -3.69
N PHE A 65 6.51 -1.21 -4.19
CA PHE A 65 7.29 -2.34 -4.70
C PHE A 65 7.54 -3.41 -3.63
N ILE A 66 7.99 -3.01 -2.43
CA ILE A 66 8.22 -3.94 -1.32
C ILE A 66 6.91 -4.64 -0.91
N PHE A 67 5.82 -3.89 -0.80
CA PHE A 67 4.50 -4.46 -0.57
C PHE A 67 4.14 -5.48 -1.66
N GLY A 68 4.30 -5.12 -2.94
CA GLY A 68 4.05 -6.04 -4.05
C GLY A 68 4.90 -7.31 -4.00
N LEU A 69 6.18 -7.21 -3.61
CA LEU A 69 7.04 -8.37 -3.42
C LEU A 69 6.53 -9.28 -2.31
N THR A 70 6.11 -8.72 -1.17
CA THR A 70 5.53 -9.53 -0.09
C THR A 70 4.25 -10.24 -0.52
N ALA A 71 3.41 -9.60 -1.34
CA ALA A 71 2.22 -10.22 -1.91
C ALA A 71 2.57 -11.33 -2.92
N LEU A 72 3.59 -11.12 -3.77
CA LEU A 72 4.05 -12.15 -4.69
C LEU A 72 4.62 -13.37 -3.95
N CYS A 73 5.34 -13.16 -2.85
CA CYS A 73 5.80 -14.24 -1.97
C CYS A 73 4.66 -15.00 -1.30
N GLN A 74 3.46 -14.44 -1.20
CA GLN A 74 2.26 -15.16 -0.71
C GLN A 74 1.62 -16.00 -1.82
N CYS A 75 1.72 -15.56 -3.08
CA CYS A 75 1.25 -16.30 -4.24
C CYS A 75 2.19 -17.47 -4.62
N ILE A 76 3.49 -17.32 -4.33
CA ILE A 76 4.49 -18.37 -4.55
C ILE A 76 4.89 -18.90 -3.17
N PRO A 77 4.38 -20.06 -2.71
CA PRO A 77 4.59 -20.56 -1.35
C PRO A 77 6.01 -21.14 -1.16
N VAL A 78 7.04 -20.39 -1.56
CA VAL A 78 8.46 -20.71 -1.40
C VAL A 78 9.01 -20.24 -0.05
N ILE A 79 8.41 -19.19 0.56
CA ILE A 79 8.87 -18.62 1.83
C ILE A 79 7.79 -18.83 2.90
N PRO A 80 8.00 -19.73 3.89
CA PRO A 80 6.97 -20.10 4.85
C PRO A 80 6.54 -18.94 5.77
N PHE A 81 7.40 -17.92 5.94
CA PHE A 81 7.13 -16.77 6.82
C PHE A 81 6.09 -15.78 6.27
N PHE A 82 5.85 -15.75 4.96
CA PHE A 82 4.88 -14.83 4.37
C PHE A 82 3.47 -15.39 4.30
N GLY A 83 3.26 -16.65 4.71
CA GLY A 83 1.97 -17.32 4.61
C GLY A 83 1.59 -17.65 3.16
N ILE A 84 0.42 -18.24 2.98
CA ILE A 84 -0.08 -18.70 1.69
C ILE A 84 -1.38 -17.96 1.38
N ASP A 85 -1.45 -17.34 0.19
CA ASP A 85 -2.70 -16.82 -0.35
C ASP A 85 -3.25 -17.79 -1.40
N LEU A 86 -4.25 -18.59 -1.04
CA LEU A 86 -4.83 -19.62 -1.90
C LEU A 86 -5.29 -19.06 -3.25
N VAL A 87 -5.92 -17.89 -3.26
CA VAL A 87 -6.37 -17.24 -4.50
C VAL A 87 -5.16 -16.82 -5.34
N GLY A 88 -4.15 -16.21 -4.71
CA GLY A 88 -2.91 -15.82 -5.36
C GLY A 88 -2.12 -17.01 -5.94
N VAL A 89 -2.11 -18.15 -5.26
CA VAL A 89 -1.47 -19.39 -5.73
C VAL A 89 -2.12 -19.88 -7.02
N GLU A 90 -3.45 -19.99 -7.04
CA GLU A 90 -4.19 -20.42 -8.23
C GLU A 90 -3.97 -19.45 -9.42
N LEU A 91 -4.02 -18.14 -9.17
CA LEU A 91 -3.72 -17.13 -10.19
C LEU A 91 -2.31 -17.26 -10.75
N PHE A 92 -1.33 -17.57 -9.88
CA PHE A 92 0.06 -17.77 -10.29
C PHE A 92 0.23 -19.03 -11.15
N GLN A 93 -0.47 -20.12 -10.82
CA GLN A 93 -0.47 -21.36 -11.61
C GLN A 93 -1.11 -21.16 -13.00
N LEU A 94 -2.19 -20.37 -13.06
CA LEU A 94 -2.87 -20.04 -14.31
C LEU A 94 -2.03 -19.14 -15.21
N ASN A 95 -1.52 -18.04 -14.66
CA ASN A 95 -0.65 -17.13 -15.39
C ASN A 95 0.28 -16.37 -14.43
N TRP A 96 1.51 -16.85 -14.32
CA TRP A 96 2.55 -16.24 -13.49
C TRP A 96 2.85 -14.80 -13.89
N PHE A 97 2.84 -14.48 -15.20
CA PHE A 97 3.18 -13.16 -15.71
C PHE A 97 2.14 -12.11 -15.33
N TYR A 98 0.84 -12.43 -15.51
CA TYR A 98 -0.25 -11.54 -15.11
C TYR A 98 -0.29 -11.36 -13.59
N THR A 99 0.01 -12.41 -12.83
CA THR A 99 0.09 -12.35 -11.37
C THR A 99 1.19 -11.39 -10.91
N ILE A 100 2.37 -11.42 -11.54
CA ILE A 100 3.45 -10.45 -11.27
C ILE A 100 3.00 -9.03 -11.58
N ILE A 101 2.34 -8.79 -12.72
CA ILE A 101 1.85 -7.45 -13.08
C ILE A 101 0.90 -6.94 -11.99
N ILE A 102 -0.08 -7.75 -11.63
CA ILE A 102 -1.05 -7.38 -10.63
C ILE A 102 -0.36 -7.12 -9.28
N CYS A 103 0.45 -8.04 -8.76
CA CYS A 103 1.08 -7.89 -7.45
C CYS A 103 2.10 -6.74 -7.38
N ILE A 104 2.93 -6.56 -8.41
CA ILE A 104 4.02 -5.59 -8.38
C ILE A 104 3.59 -4.25 -8.96
N ILE A 105 3.12 -4.25 -10.21
CA ILE A 105 2.86 -3.02 -10.96
C ILE A 105 1.69 -2.25 -10.34
N ALA A 106 0.62 -2.94 -9.92
CA ALA A 106 -0.50 -2.27 -9.26
C ALA A 106 -0.07 -1.55 -7.97
N ARG A 107 0.86 -2.16 -7.19
CA ARG A 107 1.29 -1.61 -5.89
C ARG A 107 2.28 -0.47 -6.06
N ILE A 108 3.19 -0.57 -7.03
CA ILE A 108 4.06 0.55 -7.43
C ILE A 108 3.18 1.73 -7.88
N ALA A 109 2.21 1.47 -8.75
CA ALA A 109 1.30 2.49 -9.27
C ALA A 109 0.47 3.13 -8.16
N ALA A 110 -0.06 2.33 -7.23
CA ALA A 110 -0.80 2.82 -6.07
C ALA A 110 0.04 3.78 -5.24
N GLY A 111 1.22 3.36 -4.79
CA GLY A 111 2.11 4.20 -3.97
C GLY A 111 2.58 5.46 -4.67
N TRP A 112 2.88 5.37 -5.98
CA TRP A 112 3.25 6.53 -6.78
C TRP A 112 2.08 7.52 -6.93
N LEU A 113 0.91 7.04 -7.34
CA LEU A 113 -0.30 7.85 -7.54
C LEU A 113 -0.75 8.51 -6.23
N THR A 114 -0.69 7.80 -5.10
CA THR A 114 -0.95 8.39 -3.78
C THR A 114 -0.09 9.63 -3.56
N GLY A 115 1.21 9.54 -3.85
CA GLY A 115 2.13 10.66 -3.68
C GLY A 115 1.87 11.80 -4.68
N VAL A 116 1.52 11.48 -5.93
CA VAL A 116 1.16 12.47 -6.95
C VAL A 116 -0.10 13.23 -6.54
N ILE A 117 -1.17 12.53 -6.19
CA ILE A 117 -2.45 13.13 -5.79
C ILE A 117 -2.27 13.98 -4.52
N ALA A 118 -1.60 13.45 -3.50
CA ALA A 118 -1.37 14.17 -2.26
C ALA A 118 -0.55 15.46 -2.48
N ASN A 119 0.44 15.44 -3.39
CA ASN A 119 1.21 16.63 -3.74
C ASN A 119 0.45 17.61 -4.64
N GLY A 120 -0.36 17.11 -5.57
CA GLY A 120 -1.23 17.93 -6.42
C GLY A 120 -2.24 18.72 -5.60
N MET A 121 -2.88 18.07 -4.61
CA MET A 121 -3.92 18.69 -3.78
C MET A 121 -3.41 19.86 -2.92
N LYS A 122 -2.10 19.93 -2.65
CA LYS A 122 -1.49 21.10 -1.97
C LYS A 122 -1.69 22.41 -2.73
N ARG A 123 -1.75 22.35 -4.06
CA ARG A 123 -1.83 23.53 -4.93
C ARG A 123 -3.17 24.25 -4.76
N HIS A 124 -4.22 23.50 -4.43
CA HIS A 124 -5.57 23.99 -4.25
C HIS A 124 -5.93 24.25 -2.77
N ALA A 125 -5.02 23.97 -1.84
CA ALA A 125 -5.26 24.12 -0.41
C ALA A 125 -4.91 25.53 0.10
N PRO A 126 -5.66 26.09 1.08
CA PRO A 126 -5.32 27.34 1.74
C PRO A 126 -3.92 27.26 2.38
N THR A 127 -3.14 28.36 2.33
CA THR A 127 -1.72 28.41 2.75
C THR A 127 -1.45 27.82 4.14
N GLY A 128 -2.36 27.98 5.10
CA GLY A 128 -2.25 27.41 6.45
C GLY A 128 -2.65 25.94 6.61
N ARG A 129 -3.30 25.32 5.62
CA ARG A 129 -3.82 23.93 5.70
C ARG A 129 -3.21 22.96 4.68
N LYS A 130 -2.34 23.43 3.77
CA LYS A 130 -1.70 22.61 2.70
C LYS A 130 -1.09 21.31 3.21
N LEU A 131 -0.41 21.37 4.35
CA LEU A 131 0.28 20.23 4.95
C LEU A 131 -0.66 19.19 5.57
N LYS A 132 -1.78 19.62 6.17
CA LYS A 132 -2.79 18.73 6.75
C LYS A 132 -3.64 18.07 5.66
N ILE A 133 -4.07 18.85 4.66
CA ILE A 133 -4.87 18.34 3.53
C ILE A 133 -4.11 17.27 2.75
N ARG A 134 -2.81 17.48 2.51
CA ARG A 134 -1.95 16.46 1.90
C ARG A 134 -1.98 15.13 2.65
N GLU A 135 -1.87 15.17 3.97
CA GLU A 135 -1.83 13.95 4.80
C GLU A 135 -3.15 13.21 4.72
N ILE A 136 -4.26 13.94 4.94
CA ILE A 136 -5.59 13.36 4.92
C ILE A 136 -5.85 12.70 3.56
N VAL A 137 -5.61 13.44 2.47
CA VAL A 137 -5.82 12.93 1.12
C VAL A 137 -4.90 11.75 0.81
N GLY A 138 -3.60 11.85 1.14
CA GLY A 138 -2.67 10.77 0.89
C GLY A 138 -3.00 9.49 1.68
N MET A 139 -3.38 9.61 2.94
CA MET A 139 -3.70 8.45 3.78
C MET A 139 -5.05 7.80 3.42
N ILE A 140 -5.98 8.54 2.83
CA ILE A 140 -7.20 7.99 2.23
C ILE A 140 -6.90 7.34 0.88
N CYS A 141 -6.10 8.00 0.04
CA CYS A 141 -5.76 7.49 -1.29
C CYS A 141 -4.90 6.23 -1.25
N ALA A 142 -4.06 6.04 -0.22
CA ALA A 142 -3.19 4.85 -0.12
C ALA A 142 -3.96 3.51 -0.13
N PRO A 143 -4.89 3.23 0.81
CA PRO A 143 -5.69 2.01 0.79
C PRO A 143 -6.66 1.98 -0.41
N LEU A 144 -7.25 3.13 -0.76
CA LEU A 144 -8.21 3.22 -1.87
C LEU A 144 -7.58 2.80 -3.21
N LEU A 145 -6.45 3.41 -3.58
CA LEU A 145 -5.78 3.12 -4.84
C LEU A 145 -5.18 1.72 -4.87
N ASN A 146 -4.67 1.23 -3.74
CA ASN A 146 -4.17 -0.13 -3.64
C ASN A 146 -5.24 -1.15 -4.06
N THR A 147 -6.43 -1.06 -3.45
CA THR A 147 -7.52 -2.00 -3.74
C THR A 147 -8.13 -1.78 -5.12
N VAL A 148 -8.41 -0.53 -5.50
CA VAL A 148 -9.00 -0.24 -6.82
C VAL A 148 -8.09 -0.70 -7.95
N LEU A 149 -6.79 -0.40 -7.90
CA LEU A 149 -5.86 -0.80 -8.95
C LEU A 149 -5.63 -2.31 -8.97
N PHE A 150 -5.56 -2.95 -7.80
CA PHE A 150 -5.46 -4.40 -7.71
C PHE A 150 -6.67 -5.09 -8.36
N LEU A 151 -7.87 -4.74 -7.91
CA LEU A 151 -9.10 -5.37 -8.38
C LEU A 151 -9.40 -5.04 -9.84
N SER A 152 -9.06 -3.83 -10.30
CA SER A 152 -9.23 -3.44 -11.71
C SER A 152 -8.30 -4.23 -12.62
N LEU A 153 -7.02 -4.39 -12.27
CA LEU A 153 -6.09 -5.19 -13.05
C LEU A 153 -6.42 -6.68 -12.99
N LEU A 154 -6.91 -7.17 -11.85
CA LEU A 154 -7.41 -8.54 -11.71
C LEU A 154 -8.59 -8.79 -12.65
N ALA A 155 -9.59 -7.92 -12.65
CA ALA A 155 -10.76 -8.03 -13.52
C ALA A 155 -10.41 -7.92 -15.01
N LEU A 156 -9.40 -7.11 -15.36
CA LEU A 156 -8.96 -6.90 -16.75
C LEU A 156 -8.14 -8.08 -17.27
N LEU A 157 -7.15 -8.54 -16.51
CA LEU A 157 -6.19 -9.55 -16.97
C LEU A 157 -6.68 -10.99 -16.81
N PHE A 158 -7.59 -11.24 -15.86
CA PHE A 158 -8.18 -12.55 -15.61
C PHE A 158 -9.70 -12.57 -15.88
N SER A 159 -10.18 -11.68 -16.75
CA SER A 159 -11.57 -11.71 -17.19
C SER A 159 -11.89 -13.06 -17.85
N GLY A 160 -13.01 -13.68 -17.48
CA GLY A 160 -13.45 -14.96 -18.04
C GLY A 160 -12.67 -16.19 -17.56
N VAL A 161 -11.81 -16.06 -16.55
CA VAL A 161 -11.09 -17.18 -15.93
C VAL A 161 -11.85 -17.65 -14.69
N THR A 162 -12.05 -18.96 -14.57
CA THR A 162 -12.62 -19.60 -13.38
C THR A 162 -11.53 -20.30 -12.58
N LEU A 163 -11.46 -20.01 -11.27
CA LEU A 163 -10.57 -20.71 -10.35
C LEU A 163 -11.19 -22.01 -9.87
N THR A 164 -10.40 -23.06 -9.77
CA THR A 164 -10.84 -24.34 -9.19
C THR A 164 -10.23 -24.49 -7.81
N ILE A 165 -11.00 -24.23 -6.76
CA ILE A 165 -10.55 -24.34 -5.37
C ILE A 165 -11.36 -25.45 -4.70
N GLY A 166 -10.70 -26.50 -4.22
CA GLY A 166 -11.38 -27.62 -3.54
C GLY A 166 -12.41 -28.35 -4.40
N GLY A 167 -12.22 -28.40 -5.72
CA GLY A 167 -13.11 -29.09 -6.67
C GLY A 167 -14.35 -28.29 -7.11
N SER A 168 -14.53 -27.07 -6.60
CA SER A 168 -15.58 -26.15 -7.06
C SER A 168 -15.02 -25.06 -7.97
N SER A 169 -15.79 -24.66 -8.98
CA SER A 169 -15.40 -23.58 -9.91
C SER A 169 -15.94 -22.23 -9.43
N TYR A 170 -15.06 -21.24 -9.34
CA TYR A 170 -15.35 -19.89 -8.87
C TYR A 170 -15.02 -18.88 -9.96
N ASP A 171 -15.97 -18.02 -10.31
CA ASP A 171 -15.74 -16.92 -11.23
C ASP A 171 -14.99 -15.78 -10.51
N ILE A 172 -13.92 -15.27 -11.10
CA ILE A 172 -13.08 -14.25 -10.44
C ILE A 172 -13.86 -12.96 -10.16
N ILE A 173 -14.72 -12.53 -11.08
CA ILE A 173 -15.47 -11.28 -10.90
C ILE A 173 -16.50 -11.46 -9.79
N ARG A 174 -17.31 -12.52 -9.87
CA ARG A 174 -18.42 -12.75 -8.95
C ARG A 174 -17.95 -13.18 -7.55
N ASN A 175 -16.91 -13.99 -7.45
CA ASN A 175 -16.50 -14.64 -6.21
C ASN A 175 -15.29 -13.98 -5.53
N ILE A 176 -14.50 -13.16 -6.25
CA ILE A 176 -13.34 -12.48 -5.68
C ILE A 176 -13.52 -10.96 -5.74
N VAL A 177 -13.75 -10.38 -6.92
CA VAL A 177 -13.79 -8.92 -7.08
C VAL A 177 -14.97 -8.29 -6.35
N LEU A 178 -16.19 -8.79 -6.57
CA LEU A 178 -17.39 -8.24 -5.90
C LEU A 178 -17.34 -8.38 -4.37
N PRO A 179 -16.99 -9.54 -3.79
CA PRO A 179 -16.87 -9.66 -2.33
C PRO A 179 -15.68 -8.91 -1.75
N ALA A 180 -14.61 -8.66 -2.52
CA ALA A 180 -13.51 -7.81 -2.07
C ALA A 180 -13.97 -6.36 -1.87
N ILE A 181 -14.95 -5.89 -2.64
CA ILE A 181 -15.66 -4.61 -2.43
C ILE A 181 -16.80 -4.82 -1.40
N SER A 182 -16.46 -5.37 -0.24
CA SER A 182 -17.38 -5.54 0.89
C SER A 182 -17.08 -4.55 2.01
N ILE A 183 -17.78 -4.70 3.13
CA ILE A 183 -17.53 -3.89 4.34
C ILE A 183 -16.07 -3.96 4.82
N ASN A 184 -15.34 -5.04 4.49
CA ASN A 184 -13.89 -5.18 4.63
C ASN A 184 -13.11 -3.98 4.11
N PHE A 185 -13.39 -3.62 2.86
CA PHE A 185 -12.69 -2.56 2.16
C PHE A 185 -12.95 -1.20 2.80
N VAL A 186 -14.18 -0.98 3.25
CA VAL A 186 -14.55 0.26 3.96
C VAL A 186 -13.81 0.33 5.30
N ILE A 187 -13.77 -0.76 6.06
CA ILE A 187 -13.05 -0.84 7.33
C ILE A 187 -11.54 -0.64 7.12
N GLU A 188 -10.98 -1.20 6.06
CA GLU A 188 -9.57 -1.04 5.70
C GLU A 188 -9.23 0.42 5.39
N ILE A 189 -10.04 1.09 4.55
CA ILE A 189 -9.84 2.52 4.25
C ILE A 189 -9.91 3.34 5.53
N ILE A 190 -10.92 3.13 6.37
CA ILE A 190 -11.11 3.89 7.61
C ILE A 190 -9.91 3.66 8.54
N THR A 191 -9.58 2.40 8.82
CA THR A 191 -8.49 2.02 9.73
C THR A 191 -7.15 2.57 9.25
N CYS A 192 -6.80 2.33 7.98
CA CYS A 192 -5.54 2.80 7.41
C CYS A 192 -5.45 4.33 7.37
N SER A 193 -6.56 5.01 7.08
CA SER A 193 -6.60 6.47 7.05
C SER A 193 -6.42 7.06 8.44
N VAL A 194 -7.18 6.59 9.43
CA VAL A 194 -7.15 7.12 10.80
C VAL A 194 -5.78 6.90 11.43
N VAL A 195 -5.29 5.66 11.40
CA VAL A 195 -3.98 5.30 11.97
C VAL A 195 -2.86 6.04 11.22
N GLY A 196 -2.94 6.07 9.88
CA GLY A 196 -1.96 6.75 9.04
C GLY A 196 -1.86 8.25 9.29
N ILE A 197 -3.00 8.93 9.46
CA ILE A 197 -3.04 10.37 9.75
C ILE A 197 -2.43 10.66 11.12
N ALA A 198 -2.75 9.85 12.13
CA ALA A 198 -2.19 9.98 13.48
C ALA A 198 -0.67 9.82 13.46
N ILE A 199 -0.15 8.79 12.78
CA ILE A 199 1.29 8.56 12.65
C ILE A 199 1.97 9.70 11.88
N CYS A 200 1.40 10.17 10.77
CA CYS A 200 1.93 11.31 10.01
C CYS A 200 2.06 12.57 10.89
N ALA A 201 1.03 12.86 11.69
CA ALA A 201 1.01 14.00 12.60
C ALA A 201 2.13 13.89 13.65
N ALA A 202 2.29 12.72 14.26
CA ALA A 202 3.36 12.46 15.24
C ALA A 202 4.75 12.59 14.59
N LEU A 203 4.99 11.92 13.45
CA LEU A 203 6.28 11.95 12.76
C LEU A 203 6.69 13.37 12.34
N LYS A 204 5.73 14.21 11.94
CA LYS A 204 6.00 15.62 11.65
C LYS A 204 6.48 16.40 12.86
N GLN A 205 5.89 16.18 14.04
CA GLN A 205 6.31 16.86 15.27
C GLN A 205 7.75 16.48 15.63
N TYR A 206 8.08 15.19 15.60
CA TYR A 206 9.45 14.71 15.78
C TYR A 206 10.41 15.27 14.72
N THR A 207 9.93 15.42 13.48
CA THR A 207 10.74 15.99 12.40
C THR A 207 11.04 17.47 12.58
N ALA A 208 10.05 18.23 13.07
CA ALA A 208 10.20 19.64 13.38
C ALA A 208 11.09 19.88 14.61
N SER A 209 10.93 19.12 15.70
CA SER A 209 11.77 19.24 16.89
C SER A 209 13.25 18.96 16.60
N ALA A 210 13.55 17.88 15.86
CA ALA A 210 14.94 17.54 15.52
C ALA A 210 15.63 18.56 14.59
N LYS A 211 14.86 19.46 13.95
CA LYS A 211 15.42 20.56 13.13
C LYS A 211 15.70 21.83 13.96
N ARG A 212 15.15 21.93 15.19
CA ARG A 212 15.41 23.05 16.12
C ARG A 212 16.59 22.79 17.07
N SER A 213 16.98 21.53 17.23
CA SER A 213 18.07 21.09 18.11
C SER A 213 19.45 21.08 17.43
N VAL A 214 19.54 21.55 16.19
CA VAL A 214 20.77 21.69 15.38
C VAL A 214 20.78 23.12 14.86
#